data_AF-A0A085ZHE9-F1
#
_entry.id   AF-A0A085ZHE9-F1
#
_cell.length_a   1.000
_cell.length_b   1.000
_cell.length_c   1.000
_cell.angle_alpha   90.00
_cell.angle_beta   90.00
_cell.angle_gamma   90.00
#
_symmetry.space_group_name_H-M   'P 1'
#
loop_
_entity.id
_entity.type
_entity.pdbx_description
1 polymer ?
#
loop_
_entity_poly.entity_id
_entity_poly.type
_entity_poly.pdbx_seq_one_letter_code
_entity_poly.pdbx_strand_id
1 'polypeptide(L)'
;MKNTTLILLIIFSLISCSSQKVKSKIIYTLPFIVTERIYEKLKTIDNTDGISFTLGNDTGENYIIYINMPKQDEYKFWIENTNRAILIKDKTYPLVLESDEYFSYPEDEKLVLRKLEQEESIKKITVMRDNVFNVRFNLNGEIIK
;
A
#
# COMPACT_ATOMS: atom_id res chain seq x y z
N MET A 1 17.89 -51.20 12.33
CA MET A 1 17.46 -50.37 11.17
C MET A 1 16.03 -49.82 11.26
N LYS A 2 15.28 -50.06 12.36
CA LYS A 2 13.92 -49.48 12.55
C LYS A 2 13.92 -48.11 13.24
N ASN A 3 14.98 -47.76 13.99
CA ASN A 3 15.00 -46.56 14.82
C ASN A 3 15.56 -45.33 14.08
N THR A 4 16.38 -45.52 13.05
CA THR A 4 16.97 -44.43 12.25
C THR A 4 15.97 -43.76 11.32
N THR A 5 15.02 -44.52 10.76
CA THR A 5 13.93 -43.99 9.91
C THR A 5 12.93 -43.14 10.70
N LEU A 6 12.69 -43.48 11.98
CA LEU A 6 11.77 -42.73 12.85
C LEU A 6 12.33 -41.34 13.21
N ILE A 7 13.65 -41.25 13.45
CA ILE A 7 14.33 -40.00 13.77
C ILE A 7 14.30 -39.03 12.58
N LEU A 8 14.45 -39.54 11.35
CA LEU A 8 14.40 -38.72 10.13
C LEU A 8 13.01 -38.10 9.91
N LEU A 9 11.94 -38.85 10.22
CA LEU A 9 10.57 -38.39 10.05
C LEU A 9 10.20 -37.25 11.02
N ILE A 10 10.73 -37.29 12.25
CA ILE A 10 10.50 -36.29 13.29
C ILE A 10 11.19 -34.95 12.94
N ILE A 11 12.38 -35.01 12.34
CA ILE A 11 13.13 -33.82 11.92
C ILE A 11 12.41 -33.07 10.78
N PHE A 12 11.81 -33.79 9.81
CA PHE A 12 11.04 -33.17 8.73
C PHE A 12 9.76 -32.47 9.21
N SER A 13 9.10 -32.99 10.26
CA SER A 13 7.88 -32.38 10.82
C SER A 13 8.12 -31.11 11.64
N LEU A 14 9.35 -30.83 12.09
CA LEU A 14 9.67 -29.61 12.85
C LEU A 14 9.97 -28.39 11.95
N ILE A 15 10.16 -28.59 10.64
CA ILE A 15 10.48 -27.51 9.68
C ILE A 15 9.20 -26.88 9.09
N SER A 16 8.02 -27.42 9.40
CA SER A 16 6.77 -27.05 8.70
C SER A 16 5.74 -26.29 9.56
N CYS A 17 6.10 -25.81 10.76
CA CYS A 17 5.14 -25.10 11.62
C CYS A 17 5.56 -23.67 11.94
N SER A 18 6.00 -22.91 10.94
CA SER A 18 5.82 -21.47 10.93
C SER A 18 4.46 -21.17 10.31
N SER A 19 3.40 -21.15 11.14
CA SER A 19 2.16 -20.45 10.80
C SER A 19 2.51 -18.97 10.67
N GLN A 20 3.07 -18.59 9.51
CA GLN A 20 3.19 -17.20 9.12
C GLN A 20 1.76 -16.67 9.13
N LYS A 21 1.44 -15.81 10.09
CA LYS A 21 0.18 -15.06 10.05
C LYS A 21 0.18 -14.37 8.69
N VAL A 22 -0.64 -14.86 7.76
CA VAL A 22 -0.85 -14.21 6.46
C VAL A 22 -1.11 -12.76 6.79
N LYS A 23 -0.29 -11.83 6.26
CA LYS A 23 -0.48 -10.39 6.48
C LYS A 23 -1.95 -10.10 6.18
N SER A 24 -2.73 -9.79 7.21
CA SER A 24 -4.16 -9.49 7.03
C SER A 24 -4.26 -8.25 6.16
N LYS A 25 -5.04 -8.35 5.09
CA LYS A 25 -5.24 -7.27 4.13
C LYS A 25 -6.38 -6.37 4.63
N ILE A 26 -6.15 -5.06 4.69
CA ILE A 26 -7.17 -4.08 5.02
C ILE A 26 -7.77 -3.58 3.70
N ILE A 27 -9.06 -3.82 3.50
CA ILE A 27 -9.77 -3.43 2.28
C ILE A 27 -10.53 -2.13 2.54
N TYR A 28 -10.18 -1.10 1.79
CA TYR A 28 -10.83 0.20 1.77
C TYR A 28 -11.90 0.20 0.69
N THR A 29 -13.08 0.67 1.06
CA THR A 29 -14.20 0.91 0.15
C THR A 29 -14.48 2.41 0.11
N LEU A 30 -14.50 2.98 -1.09
CA LEU A 30 -14.89 4.36 -1.28
C LEU A 30 -16.40 4.48 -1.53
N PRO A 31 -16.98 5.68 -1.34
CA PRO A 31 -18.33 5.95 -1.78
C PRO A 31 -18.55 5.56 -3.25
N PHE A 32 -19.76 5.08 -3.56
CA PHE A 32 -20.07 4.51 -4.86
C PHE A 32 -19.73 5.46 -6.03
N ILE A 33 -20.14 6.72 -5.94
CA ILE A 33 -19.91 7.74 -6.98
C ILE A 33 -18.41 7.96 -7.23
N VAL A 34 -17.60 7.96 -6.18
CA VAL A 34 -16.14 8.10 -6.27
C VAL A 34 -15.54 6.87 -6.97
N THR A 35 -15.99 5.67 -6.60
CA THR A 35 -15.57 4.41 -7.20
C THR A 35 -15.91 4.34 -8.70
N GLU A 36 -17.12 4.75 -9.11
CA GLU A 36 -17.50 4.82 -10.52
C GLU A 36 -16.62 5.80 -11.30
N ARG A 37 -16.33 6.98 -10.72
CA ARG A 37 -15.48 7.99 -11.37
C ARG A 37 -14.06 7.48 -11.62
N ILE A 38 -13.50 6.77 -10.64
CA ILE A 38 -12.19 6.10 -10.77
C ILE A 38 -12.27 5.00 -11.83
N TYR A 39 -13.29 4.16 -11.78
CA TYR A 39 -13.46 3.05 -12.71
C TYR A 39 -13.52 3.52 -14.16
N GLU A 40 -14.29 4.58 -14.44
CA GLU A 40 -14.34 5.16 -15.79
C GLU A 40 -12.99 5.73 -16.23
N LYS A 41 -12.19 6.29 -15.31
CA LYS A 41 -10.83 6.71 -15.65
C LYS A 41 -9.91 5.52 -15.95
N LEU A 42 -10.00 4.44 -15.18
CA LEU A 42 -9.19 3.24 -15.40
C LEU A 42 -9.45 2.61 -16.77
N LYS A 43 -10.69 2.67 -17.28
CA LYS A 43 -11.04 2.18 -18.62
C LYS A 43 -10.36 2.97 -19.75
N THR A 44 -9.86 4.18 -19.48
CA THR A 44 -9.10 4.97 -20.45
C THR A 44 -7.61 4.66 -20.44
N ILE A 45 -7.16 3.66 -19.67
CA ILE A 45 -5.75 3.33 -19.50
C ILE A 45 -5.52 1.92 -20.07
N ASP A 46 -4.67 1.81 -21.08
CA ASP A 46 -4.46 0.55 -21.81
C ASP A 46 -3.91 -0.59 -20.94
N ASN A 47 -3.08 -0.26 -19.94
CA ASN A 47 -2.53 -1.23 -19.00
C ASN A 47 -2.71 -0.74 -17.56
N THR A 48 -3.40 -1.54 -16.74
CA THR A 48 -3.65 -1.23 -15.32
C THR A 48 -2.70 -1.97 -14.37
N ASP A 49 -1.76 -2.74 -14.90
CA ASP A 49 -0.76 -3.45 -14.10
C ASP A 49 0.21 -2.47 -13.48
N GLY A 50 0.43 -2.59 -12.17
CA GLY A 50 1.28 -1.69 -11.39
C GLY A 50 0.60 -0.37 -10.98
N ILE A 51 -0.67 -0.14 -11.34
CA ILE A 51 -1.44 0.99 -10.79
C ILE A 51 -1.60 0.81 -9.28
N SER A 52 -1.38 1.90 -8.55
CA SER A 52 -1.66 2.01 -7.12
C SER A 52 -2.44 3.28 -6.82
N PHE A 53 -2.88 3.42 -5.58
CA PHE A 53 -3.65 4.57 -5.13
C PHE A 53 -3.01 5.22 -3.92
N THR A 54 -3.15 6.55 -3.83
CA THR A 54 -2.85 7.31 -2.60
C THR A 54 -4.11 7.97 -2.08
N LEU A 55 -4.47 7.70 -0.83
CA LEU A 55 -5.55 8.41 -0.14
C LEU A 55 -4.96 9.46 0.80
N GLY A 56 -5.32 10.71 0.55
CA GLY A 56 -4.95 11.86 1.37
C GLY A 56 -6.17 12.70 1.75
N ASN A 57 -5.91 13.81 2.44
CA ASN A 57 -6.92 14.77 2.86
C ASN A 57 -6.53 16.17 2.38
N ASP A 58 -7.51 17.00 2.05
CA ASP A 58 -7.27 18.44 1.91
C ASP A 58 -7.45 19.17 3.25
N THR A 59 -7.17 20.47 3.24
CA THR A 59 -7.29 21.32 4.43
C THR A 59 -8.73 21.58 4.87
N GLY A 60 -9.74 21.15 4.10
CA GLY A 60 -11.16 21.42 4.32
C GLY A 60 -11.97 20.18 4.73
N GLU A 61 -11.33 19.21 5.39
CA GLU A 61 -11.93 17.93 5.80
C GLU A 61 -12.42 17.06 4.63
N ASN A 62 -11.98 17.34 3.40
CA ASN A 62 -12.25 16.48 2.26
C ASN A 62 -11.12 15.47 2.08
N TYR A 63 -11.45 14.39 1.40
CA TYR A 63 -10.54 13.35 0.99
C TYR A 63 -10.16 13.54 -0.47
N ILE A 64 -8.94 13.17 -0.82
CA ILE A 64 -8.48 13.11 -2.20
C ILE A 64 -7.90 11.71 -2.45
N ILE A 65 -8.40 11.06 -3.50
CA ILE A 65 -7.86 9.80 -3.99
C ILE A 65 -7.14 10.02 -5.32
N TYR A 66 -5.85 9.70 -5.35
CA TYR A 66 -5.00 9.83 -6.53
C TYR A 66 -4.81 8.48 -7.21
N ILE A 67 -4.85 8.45 -8.55
CA ILE A 67 -4.43 7.29 -9.34
C ILE A 67 -2.94 7.43 -9.63
N ASN A 68 -2.12 6.56 -9.06
CA ASN A 68 -0.70 6.51 -9.36
C ASN A 68 -0.47 5.55 -10.53
N MET A 69 0.07 6.07 -11.62
CA MET A 69 0.62 5.23 -12.67
C MET A 69 1.81 4.43 -12.15
N PRO A 70 2.15 3.28 -12.76
CA PRO A 70 3.33 2.50 -12.38
C PRO A 70 4.57 3.39 -12.39
N LYS A 71 5.17 3.62 -11.21
CA LYS A 71 6.42 4.38 -11.07
C LYS A 71 7.60 3.41 -10.97
N GLN A 72 8.73 3.77 -11.58
CA GLN A 72 9.99 3.01 -11.43
C GLN A 72 10.79 3.43 -10.19
N ASP A 73 10.23 4.32 -9.36
CA ASP A 73 10.99 5.09 -8.38
C ASP A 73 10.78 4.60 -6.94
N GLU A 74 11.41 5.31 -6.00
CA GLU A 74 11.49 5.04 -4.56
C GLU A 74 10.13 4.87 -3.85
N TYR A 75 9.03 5.35 -4.46
CA TYR A 75 7.66 5.13 -3.96
C TYR A 75 7.23 3.66 -3.95
N LYS A 76 7.92 2.82 -4.75
CA LYS A 76 7.69 1.37 -4.84
C LYS A 76 7.75 0.68 -3.49
N PHE A 77 8.59 1.17 -2.57
CA PHE A 77 8.71 0.62 -1.22
C PHE A 77 7.35 0.54 -0.52
N TRP A 78 6.56 1.62 -0.50
CA TRP A 78 5.26 1.63 0.17
C TRP A 78 4.24 0.74 -0.53
N ILE A 79 4.26 0.70 -1.86
CA ILE A 79 3.37 -0.15 -2.66
C ILE A 79 3.64 -1.64 -2.38
N GLU A 80 4.90 -2.05 -2.27
CA GLU A 80 5.28 -3.45 -2.01
C GLU A 80 5.05 -3.87 -0.55
N ASN A 81 5.10 -2.92 0.39
CA ASN A 81 5.02 -3.21 1.81
C ASN A 81 3.65 -2.95 2.45
N THR A 82 2.76 -2.20 1.78
CA THR A 82 1.41 -1.93 2.27
C THR A 82 0.56 -3.20 2.33
N ASN A 83 -0.16 -3.38 3.44
CA ASN A 83 -1.23 -4.38 3.54
C ASN A 83 -2.61 -3.78 3.25
N ARG A 84 -2.67 -2.51 2.83
CA ARG A 84 -3.91 -1.80 2.51
C ARG A 84 -4.17 -1.92 1.02
N ALA A 85 -5.44 -2.10 0.68
CA ALA A 85 -5.87 -2.06 -0.70
C ALA A 85 -7.22 -1.38 -0.83
N ILE A 86 -7.46 -0.81 -1.99
CA ILE A 86 -8.74 -0.25 -2.37
C ILE A 86 -9.47 -1.22 -3.30
N LEU A 87 -10.77 -1.41 -3.08
CA LEU A 87 -11.63 -2.19 -3.98
C LEU A 87 -12.30 -1.25 -4.99
N ILE A 88 -12.04 -1.48 -6.28
CA ILE A 88 -12.71 -0.79 -7.39
C ILE A 88 -13.38 -1.85 -8.25
N LYS A 89 -14.73 -1.88 -8.26
CA LYS A 89 -15.53 -2.99 -8.82
C LYS A 89 -15.06 -4.33 -8.21
N ASP A 90 -14.59 -5.25 -9.06
CA ASP A 90 -14.18 -6.61 -8.66
C ASP A 90 -12.66 -6.78 -8.56
N LYS A 91 -11.89 -5.68 -8.66
CA LYS A 91 -10.42 -5.70 -8.60
C LYS A 91 -9.90 -4.85 -7.43
N THR A 92 -8.92 -5.39 -6.71
CA THR A 92 -8.22 -4.63 -5.66
C THR A 92 -6.90 -4.06 -6.16
N TYR A 93 -6.57 -2.84 -5.72
CA TYR A 93 -5.32 -2.17 -6.02
C TYR A 93 -4.58 -1.80 -4.73
N PRO A 94 -3.23 -1.78 -4.71
CA PRO A 94 -2.48 -1.32 -3.54
C PRO A 94 -2.87 0.11 -3.15
N LEU A 95 -3.00 0.34 -1.85
CA LEU A 95 -3.32 1.66 -1.29
C LEU A 95 -2.23 2.11 -0.32
N VAL A 96 -1.77 3.34 -0.49
CA VAL A 96 -0.87 4.04 0.42
C VAL A 96 -1.62 5.24 0.98
N LEU A 97 -1.41 5.57 2.25
CA LEU A 97 -1.94 6.81 2.81
C LEU A 97 -0.94 7.93 2.55
N GLU A 98 -1.38 9.12 2.19
CA GLU A 98 -0.48 10.25 2.00
C GLU A 98 0.33 10.56 3.27
N SER A 99 -0.25 10.30 4.45
CA SER A 99 0.45 10.38 5.74
C SER A 99 1.67 9.44 5.84
N ASP A 100 1.68 8.32 5.11
CA ASP A 100 2.82 7.41 5.08
C ASP A 100 4.07 8.14 4.54
N GLU A 101 3.92 9.10 3.62
CA GLU A 101 5.05 9.86 3.05
C GLU A 101 5.68 10.85 4.03
N TYR A 102 4.94 11.25 5.06
CA TYR A 102 5.40 12.20 6.08
C TYR A 102 5.92 11.52 7.34
N PHE A 103 5.29 10.42 7.75
CA PHE A 103 5.51 9.79 9.06
C PHE A 103 6.14 8.40 8.98
N SER A 104 6.32 7.85 7.79
CA SER A 104 7.02 6.58 7.60
C SER A 104 8.22 6.74 6.68
N TYR A 105 9.11 5.75 6.73
CA TYR A 105 10.40 5.82 6.06
C TYR A 105 10.60 4.58 5.18
N PRO A 106 11.16 4.73 3.97
CA PRO A 106 11.41 3.64 3.03
C PRO A 106 12.68 2.85 3.40
N GLU A 107 12.87 2.57 4.70
CA GLU A 107 14.07 1.99 5.27
C GLU A 107 13.69 0.91 6.29
N ASP A 108 14.56 -0.08 6.50
CA ASP A 108 14.35 -1.14 7.49
C ASP A 108 14.35 -0.59 8.92
N GLU A 109 13.53 -1.19 9.79
CA GLU A 109 13.38 -0.78 11.19
C GLU A 109 14.73 -0.68 11.92
N LYS A 110 15.61 -1.69 11.77
CA LYS A 110 16.91 -1.69 12.46
C LYS A 110 17.79 -0.55 11.98
N LEU A 111 17.69 -0.21 10.70
CA LEU A 111 18.46 0.85 10.11
C LEU A 111 17.95 2.22 10.55
N VAL A 112 16.62 2.39 10.62
CA VAL A 112 15.98 3.60 11.17
C VAL A 112 16.39 3.81 12.62
N LEU A 113 16.33 2.76 13.45
CA LEU A 113 16.72 2.84 14.87
C LEU A 113 18.18 3.27 15.05
N ARG A 114 19.09 2.64 14.32
CA ARG A 114 20.52 3.01 14.35
C ARG A 114 20.76 4.47 13.95
N LYS A 115 20.09 4.95 12.89
CA LYS A 115 20.22 6.35 12.45
C LYS A 115 19.73 7.33 13.50
N LEU A 116 18.61 7.02 14.16
CA LEU A 116 18.08 7.83 15.26
C LEU A 116 19.05 7.88 16.45
N GLU A 117 19.68 6.77 16.82
CA GLU A 117 20.69 6.71 17.89
C GLU A 117 21.94 7.53 17.56
N GLN A 118 22.32 7.61 16.29
CA GLN A 118 23.51 8.29 15.80
C GLN A 118 23.24 9.74 15.37
N GLU A 119 22.02 10.24 15.57
CA GLU A 119 21.54 11.55 15.07
C GLU A 119 21.76 11.73 13.54
N GLU A 120 21.76 10.63 12.80
CA GLU A 120 21.87 10.61 11.35
C GLU A 120 20.53 10.93 10.66
N SER A 121 20.61 11.44 9.43
CA SER A 121 19.41 11.76 8.66
C SER A 121 18.71 10.50 8.12
N ILE A 122 17.39 10.44 8.30
CA ILE A 122 16.53 9.42 7.69
C ILE A 122 16.11 9.90 6.30
N LYS A 123 16.18 9.02 5.31
CA LYS A 123 15.79 9.34 3.94
C LYS A 123 14.30 9.57 3.88
N LYS A 124 13.90 10.78 3.46
CA LYS A 124 12.51 11.16 3.20
C LYS A 124 12.28 11.24 1.70
N ILE A 125 11.13 10.77 1.24
CA ILE A 125 10.70 10.91 -0.15
C ILE A 125 9.49 11.84 -0.15
N THR A 126 9.58 12.92 -0.93
CA THR A 126 8.44 13.78 -1.21
C THR A 126 7.90 13.44 -2.59
N VAL A 127 6.62 13.08 -2.66
CA VAL A 127 5.97 12.77 -3.94
C VAL A 127 5.25 14.01 -4.45
N MET A 128 5.71 14.55 -5.58
CA MET A 128 4.95 15.58 -6.29
C MET A 128 3.81 14.91 -7.07
N ARG A 129 2.59 15.42 -6.92
CA ARG A 129 1.36 14.91 -7.55
C ARG A 129 0.75 15.88 -8.56
N ASP A 130 1.57 16.74 -9.15
CA ASP A 130 1.12 17.69 -10.16
C ASP A 130 0.59 16.95 -11.39
N ASN A 131 -0.55 17.39 -11.92
CA ASN A 131 -1.20 16.82 -13.10
C ASN A 131 -1.60 15.33 -13.00
N VAL A 132 -1.64 14.76 -11.80
CA VAL A 132 -2.13 13.38 -11.57
C VAL A 132 -3.65 13.40 -11.48
N PHE A 133 -4.30 12.44 -12.14
CA PHE A 133 -5.75 12.28 -12.00
C PHE A 133 -6.10 12.00 -10.53
N ASN A 134 -7.05 12.77 -10.02
CA ASN A 134 -7.55 12.62 -8.66
C ASN A 134 -9.05 12.89 -8.60
N VAL A 135 -9.68 12.37 -7.55
CA VAL A 135 -11.06 12.68 -7.19
C VAL A 135 -11.05 13.23 -5.77
N ARG A 136 -11.54 14.46 -5.60
CA ARG A 136 -11.78 15.07 -4.29
C ARG A 136 -13.23 14.82 -3.88
N PHE A 137 -13.45 14.44 -2.63
CA PHE A 137 -14.78 14.12 -2.12
C PHE A 137 -14.88 14.34 -0.61
N ASN A 138 -16.06 14.70 -0.12
CA ASN A 138 -16.29 14.78 1.32
C ASN A 138 -16.64 13.41 1.92
N LEU A 139 -16.85 13.35 3.24
CA LEU A 139 -17.19 12.11 3.95
C LEU A 139 -18.48 11.43 3.43
N ASN A 140 -19.41 12.20 2.87
CA ASN A 140 -20.66 11.69 2.27
C ASN A 140 -20.47 11.13 0.85
N GLY A 141 -19.27 11.28 0.28
CA GLY A 141 -18.96 10.85 -1.09
C GLY A 141 -19.40 11.81 -2.18
N GLU A 142 -19.75 13.04 -1.81
CA GLU A 142 -20.02 14.10 -2.79
C GLU A 142 -18.70 14.57 -3.39
N ILE A 143 -18.63 14.59 -4.73
CA ILE A 143 -17.44 15.04 -5.43
C ILE A 143 -17.34 16.57 -5.31
N ILE A 144 -16.20 17.03 -4.81
CA ILE A 144 -15.84 18.45 -4.71
C ILE A 144 -15.01 18.82 -5.94
N LYS A 145 -15.36 19.93 -6.60
CA LYS A 145 -14.66 20.43 -7.79
C LYS A 145 -13.45 21.28 -7.45
#